data_AF-A0AA88VLX5-F1
#
_entry.id   AF-A0AA88VLX5-F1
#
_cell.length_a   1.000
_cell.length_b   1.000
_cell.length_c   1.000
_cell.angle_alpha   90.00
_cell.angle_beta   90.00
_cell.angle_gamma   90.00
#
_symmetry.space_group_name_H-M   'P 1'
#
loop_
_entity.id
_entity.type
_entity.pdbx_description
1 polymer ?
#
loop_
_entity_poly.entity_id
_entity_poly.type
_entity_poly.pdbx_seq_one_letter_code
_entity_poly.pdbx_strand_id
1 'polypeptide(L)'
;MSQWTMCAHCLSYWLKVYIPIRFSFLFQVFEISNVKPHEFVQYGLGCLEKFASLGDHCAKETREKLRIVVAGGDGTVGWVLGCLGELYKKGREPVPPTGIIPLGTGNDLSRSFGWGGSFPFNWKSAIKRTLDRATNGSVCRLDSWNVLVSMPAGKELDAPYSLKPTEACSLDQGLEVEGELPEKVSCYEGVFYNYYSVGMDAQVAYGFHHLRNEKPYLAQGPISNKLIYSGYSCKQGWFFTPCTADPSLRGLKNILKLHVKKVNCSQWEQIPIPSSVRAIVALNLHNYGSGRHPWGSLKPEYMEKKGFVEAHADDGLLEIFGLKHGWHASFVMVELISAKHLAQAVSVRMDRYKVQQLLLASCYVQAAAIRFEFRGGDWKEAFMQMDGEPWKQPMNKEYSSFVEIKRMPFQSVMINGE
;
A
#
# COMPACT_ATOMS: atom_id res chain seq x y z
N MET A 1 -8.72 51.09 -14.11
CA MET A 1 -7.53 50.54 -14.77
C MET A 1 -6.99 49.45 -13.86
N SER A 2 -7.37 48.18 -14.04
CA SER A 2 -6.80 47.20 -15.01
C SER A 2 -5.45 46.65 -14.52
N GLN A 3 -5.42 45.46 -13.88
CA GLN A 3 -4.92 44.18 -14.46
C GLN A 3 -3.38 44.17 -14.67
N TRP A 4 -2.58 43.19 -14.27
CA TRP A 4 -2.57 41.71 -14.47
C TRP A 4 -1.53 41.10 -13.46
N THR A 5 -1.48 39.84 -12.97
CA THR A 5 -2.30 38.61 -12.95
C THR A 5 -1.80 37.71 -11.79
N MET A 6 -2.60 36.78 -11.25
CA MET A 6 -2.13 35.73 -10.31
C MET A 6 -1.64 34.47 -11.04
N CYS A 7 -0.52 33.88 -10.59
CA CYS A 7 -0.08 32.53 -10.99
C CYS A 7 0.25 31.68 -9.74
N ALA A 8 0.13 30.36 -9.85
CA ALA A 8 0.04 29.47 -8.70
C ALA A 8 1.40 28.99 -8.15
N HIS A 9 1.81 29.53 -7.00
CA HIS A 9 2.81 28.95 -6.10
C HIS A 9 2.37 29.19 -4.64
N CYS A 10 1.62 28.25 -4.07
CA CYS A 10 1.03 28.42 -2.74
C CYS A 10 0.87 27.08 -2.00
N LEU A 11 1.99 26.54 -1.49
CA LEU A 11 1.99 25.54 -0.40
C LEU A 11 3.37 25.38 0.30
N SER A 12 4.21 26.42 0.30
CA SER A 12 5.53 26.46 0.94
C SER A 12 5.51 27.26 2.25
N TYR A 13 4.58 26.94 3.16
CA TYR A 13 4.46 27.61 4.45
C TYR A 13 5.41 27.03 5.51
N TRP A 14 6.50 27.77 5.75
CA TRP A 14 7.44 27.53 6.84
C TRP A 14 6.75 27.56 8.22
N LEU A 15 7.10 26.61 9.09
CA LEU A 15 6.60 26.59 10.47
C LEU A 15 7.69 26.25 11.50
N LYS A 16 8.68 27.15 11.65
CA LYS A 16 9.53 27.17 12.86
C LYS A 16 8.71 27.65 14.06
N VAL A 17 8.13 26.70 14.80
CA VAL A 17 7.32 26.99 15.99
C VAL A 17 8.22 27.27 17.20
N TYR A 18 8.53 28.54 17.46
CA TYR A 18 9.01 28.98 18.77
C TYR A 18 7.79 29.23 19.69
N ILE A 19 7.56 28.35 20.68
CA ILE A 19 6.58 28.56 21.75
C ILE A 19 7.34 28.75 23.07
N PRO A 20 7.31 29.95 23.69
CA PRO A 20 7.99 30.21 24.96
C PRO A 20 7.10 29.86 26.17
N ILE A 21 6.70 28.58 26.34
CA ILE A 21 6.11 28.07 27.60
C ILE A 21 6.68 26.69 27.94
N ARG A 22 7.60 26.67 28.91
CA ARG A 22 7.88 25.66 29.97
C ARG A 22 7.85 24.14 29.72
N PHE A 23 7.74 23.64 28.49
CA PHE A 23 8.06 22.25 28.14
C PHE A 23 8.92 22.19 26.88
N SER A 24 10.14 21.67 27.00
CA SER A 24 11.22 21.80 26.00
C SER A 24 11.15 20.78 24.86
N PHE A 25 10.02 20.69 24.16
CA PHE A 25 9.90 19.82 22.98
C PHE A 25 10.58 20.44 21.76
N LEU A 26 11.72 19.88 21.36
CA LEU A 26 12.43 20.25 20.13
C LEU A 26 11.79 19.55 18.92
N PHE A 27 11.21 20.32 18.00
CA PHE A 27 10.68 19.81 16.73
C PHE A 27 11.58 20.25 15.57
N GLN A 28 12.14 19.29 14.83
CA GLN A 28 12.84 19.53 13.57
C GLN A 28 11.98 19.02 12.40
N VAL A 29 11.77 19.88 11.40
CA VAL A 29 11.05 19.55 10.17
C VAL A 29 12.06 19.37 9.03
N PHE A 30 11.87 18.35 8.21
CA PHE A 30 12.66 18.09 7.00
C PHE A 30 11.72 18.06 5.79
N GLU A 31 12.13 18.69 4.69
CA GLU A 31 11.39 18.64 3.43
C GLU A 31 11.98 17.53 2.56
N ILE A 32 11.17 16.52 2.21
CA ILE A 32 11.63 15.29 1.53
C ILE A 32 12.14 15.55 0.09
N SER A 33 11.80 16.71 -0.49
CA SER A 33 12.42 17.28 -1.69
C SER A 33 13.92 17.55 -1.51
N ASN A 34 14.32 18.04 -0.35
CA ASN A 34 15.65 18.58 -0.05
C ASN A 34 16.52 17.63 0.80
N VAL A 35 15.92 16.84 1.69
CA VAL A 35 16.60 15.84 2.53
C VAL A 35 15.86 14.52 2.43
N LYS A 36 16.49 13.49 1.86
CA LYS A 36 15.88 12.17 1.67
C LYS A 36 15.85 11.40 2.99
N PRO A 37 14.88 10.50 3.21
CA PRO A 37 14.80 9.71 4.45
C PRO A 37 16.06 8.87 4.73
N HIS A 38 16.73 8.36 3.68
CA HIS A 38 17.98 7.63 3.84
C HIS A 38 19.16 8.52 4.27
N GLU A 39 19.22 9.77 3.80
CA GLU A 39 20.24 10.75 4.23
C GLU A 39 20.05 11.12 5.70
N PHE A 40 18.81 11.28 6.16
CA PHE A 40 18.52 11.48 7.58
C PHE A 40 18.93 10.26 8.42
N VAL A 41 18.64 9.03 7.96
CA VAL A 41 19.02 7.79 8.66
C VAL A 41 20.54 7.57 8.68
N GLN A 42 21.26 7.99 7.64
CA GLN A 42 22.71 7.88 7.54
C GLN A 42 23.42 8.99 8.34
N TYR A 43 23.14 10.25 8.03
CA TYR A 43 23.88 11.40 8.58
C TYR A 43 23.21 12.01 9.81
N GLY A 44 21.89 12.19 9.81
CA GLY A 44 21.16 12.79 10.93
C GLY A 44 21.24 11.91 12.19
N LEU A 45 20.80 10.65 12.09
CA LEU A 45 20.93 9.68 13.18
C LEU A 45 22.40 9.30 13.45
N GLY A 46 23.24 9.22 12.42
CA GLY A 46 24.66 8.87 12.59
C GLY A 46 25.45 9.92 13.39
N CYS A 47 25.17 11.21 13.19
CA CYS A 47 25.72 12.28 14.02
C CYS A 47 25.23 12.18 15.47
N LEU A 48 23.92 11.92 15.68
CA LEU A 48 23.33 11.80 17.02
C LEU A 48 23.93 10.61 17.80
N GLU A 49 24.05 9.45 17.15
CA GLU A 49 24.71 8.24 17.69
C GLU A 49 26.20 8.49 17.97
N LYS A 50 26.89 9.24 17.11
CA LYS A 50 28.30 9.63 17.33
C LYS A 50 28.45 10.52 18.57
N PHE A 51 27.62 11.54 18.76
CA PHE A 51 27.68 12.37 19.97
C PHE A 51 27.33 11.56 21.23
N ALA A 52 26.33 10.68 21.17
CA ALA A 52 26.02 9.76 22.27
C ALA A 52 27.22 8.85 22.64
N SER A 53 27.95 8.33 21.65
CA SER A 53 29.16 7.52 21.87
C SER A 53 30.35 8.31 22.44
N LEU A 54 30.37 9.63 22.26
CA LEU A 54 31.35 10.55 22.85
C LEU A 54 30.94 11.03 24.26
N GLY A 55 29.85 10.49 24.83
CA GLY A 55 29.38 10.78 26.18
C GLY A 55 28.31 11.87 26.29
N ASP A 56 27.77 12.39 25.18
CA ASP A 56 26.68 13.36 25.22
C ASP A 56 25.36 12.69 25.64
N HIS A 57 24.94 12.93 26.88
CA HIS A 57 23.69 12.44 27.46
C HIS A 57 22.46 12.99 26.71
N CYS A 58 22.49 14.24 26.24
CA CYS A 58 21.38 14.84 25.51
C CYS A 58 21.21 14.16 24.14
N ALA A 59 22.32 13.90 23.44
CA ALA A 59 22.31 13.14 22.20
C ALA A 59 21.80 11.71 22.41
N LYS A 60 22.25 11.02 23.46
CA LYS A 60 21.79 9.68 23.83
C LYS A 60 20.28 9.65 24.13
N GLU A 61 19.81 10.50 25.04
CA GLU A 61 18.41 10.58 25.43
C GLU A 61 17.50 10.95 24.25
N THR A 62 17.97 11.87 23.39
CA THR A 62 17.27 12.20 22.13
C THR A 62 17.21 11.00 21.19
N ARG A 63 18.29 10.20 21.09
CA ARG A 63 18.34 9.01 20.22
C ARG A 63 17.43 7.88 20.70
N GLU A 64 17.25 7.75 22.01
CA GLU A 64 16.35 6.77 22.65
C GLU A 64 14.88 7.20 22.59
N LYS A 65 14.59 8.50 22.73
CA LYS A 65 13.23 9.06 22.77
C LYS A 65 12.72 9.61 21.42
N LEU A 66 13.51 9.51 20.35
CA LEU A 66 13.15 10.03 19.03
C LEU A 66 11.87 9.38 18.51
N ARG A 67 10.94 10.21 18.05
CA ARG A 67 9.72 9.81 17.32
C ARG A 67 9.66 10.55 15.99
N ILE A 68 9.11 9.92 14.96
CA ILE A 68 9.00 10.49 13.60
C ILE A 68 7.53 10.70 13.25
N VAL A 69 7.25 11.77 12.49
CA VAL A 69 5.91 12.04 11.93
C VAL A 69 6.06 12.30 10.44
N VAL A 70 5.39 11.51 9.61
CA VAL A 70 5.43 11.62 8.14
C VAL A 70 4.18 12.34 7.64
N ALA A 71 4.37 13.47 6.95
CA ALA A 71 3.29 14.20 6.28
C ALA A 71 3.27 13.85 4.79
N GLY A 72 2.24 13.12 4.35
CA GLY A 72 2.19 12.58 2.99
C GLY A 72 1.02 11.62 2.76
N GLY A 73 1.16 10.81 1.71
CA GLY A 73 0.29 9.65 1.46
C GLY A 73 0.99 8.33 1.78
N ASP A 74 0.31 7.21 1.54
CA ASP A 74 0.75 5.87 1.93
C ASP A 74 2.16 5.52 1.43
N GLY A 75 2.46 5.76 0.14
CA GLY A 75 3.81 5.57 -0.41
C GLY A 75 4.90 6.49 0.19
N THR A 76 4.54 7.68 0.67
CA THR A 76 5.48 8.55 1.42
C THR A 76 5.83 7.95 2.78
N VAL A 77 4.85 7.32 3.44
CA VAL A 77 5.05 6.58 4.69
C VAL A 77 5.90 5.34 4.43
N GLY A 78 5.55 4.54 3.42
CA GLY A 78 6.29 3.33 3.03
C GLY A 78 7.77 3.59 2.70
N TRP A 79 8.08 4.71 2.02
CA TRP A 79 9.48 5.10 1.76
C TRP A 79 10.26 5.40 3.04
N VAL A 80 9.65 6.13 4.00
CA VAL A 80 10.28 6.41 5.29
C VAL A 80 10.46 5.13 6.10
N LEU A 81 9.43 4.27 6.16
CA LEU A 81 9.53 2.96 6.83
C LEU A 81 10.62 2.08 6.23
N GLY A 82 10.76 2.06 4.90
CA GLY A 82 11.83 1.32 4.22
C GLY A 82 13.23 1.82 4.61
N CYS A 83 13.41 3.14 4.72
CA CYS A 83 14.66 3.72 5.21
C CYS A 83 14.89 3.47 6.71
N LEU A 84 13.84 3.31 7.53
CA LEU A 84 13.96 2.95 8.95
C LEU A 84 14.25 1.45 9.15
N GLY A 85 13.75 0.57 8.28
CA GLY A 85 14.08 -0.87 8.30
C GLY A 85 15.58 -1.14 8.10
N GLU A 86 16.28 -0.25 7.40
CA GLU A 86 17.75 -0.28 7.28
C GLU A 86 18.51 -0.04 8.60
N LEU A 87 17.87 0.50 9.64
CA LEU A 87 18.43 0.54 10.99
C LEU A 87 18.46 -0.85 11.61
N TYR A 88 17.34 -1.59 11.53
CA TYR A 88 17.23 -2.95 12.07
C TYR A 88 18.22 -3.90 11.39
N LYS A 89 18.30 -3.88 10.05
CA LYS A 89 19.27 -4.68 9.28
C LYS A 89 20.74 -4.42 9.66
N LYS A 90 21.02 -3.27 10.30
CA LYS A 90 22.38 -2.84 10.71
C LYS A 90 22.57 -2.84 12.24
N GLY A 91 21.62 -3.39 13.00
CA GLY A 91 21.66 -3.42 14.48
C GLY A 91 21.59 -2.05 15.16
N ARG A 92 21.14 -1.00 14.46
CA ARG A 92 21.10 0.40 14.96
C ARG A 92 19.81 0.70 15.72
N GLU A 93 19.59 -0.04 16.80
CA GLU A 93 18.43 0.13 17.67
C GLU A 93 18.54 1.36 18.60
N PRO A 94 17.41 1.90 19.12
CA PRO A 94 16.02 1.56 18.76
C PRO A 94 15.63 2.09 17.37
N VAL A 95 14.66 1.47 16.72
CA VAL A 95 13.99 2.05 15.54
C VAL A 95 12.93 3.05 16.01
N PRO A 96 13.00 4.34 15.61
CA PRO A 96 12.06 5.35 16.08
C PRO A 96 10.63 5.09 15.55
N PRO A 97 9.59 5.18 16.39
CA PRO A 97 8.22 4.93 15.97
C PRO A 97 7.70 6.05 15.06
N THR A 98 6.84 5.69 14.10
CA THR A 98 6.34 6.59 13.05
C THR A 98 4.84 6.88 13.17
N GLY A 99 4.47 8.15 13.30
CA GLY A 99 3.10 8.67 13.17
C GLY A 99 2.84 9.29 11.80
N ILE A 100 1.57 9.52 11.45
CA ILE A 100 1.17 9.94 10.09
C ILE A 100 0.31 11.21 10.10
N ILE A 101 0.63 12.16 9.22
CA ILE A 101 -0.27 13.28 8.85
C ILE A 101 -0.84 12.97 7.46
N PRO A 102 -2.15 12.64 7.34
CA PRO A 102 -2.77 12.21 6.09
C PRO A 102 -2.97 13.36 5.10
N LEU A 103 -2.02 13.50 4.16
CA LEU A 103 -2.05 14.45 3.03
C LEU A 103 -2.26 13.77 1.66
N GLY A 104 -2.24 12.44 1.60
CA GLY A 104 -2.50 11.66 0.40
C GLY A 104 -3.99 11.52 0.04
N THR A 105 -4.29 10.60 -0.88
CA THR A 105 -5.66 10.38 -1.41
C THR A 105 -6.40 9.21 -0.76
N GLY A 106 -5.72 8.09 -0.48
CA GLY A 106 -6.28 6.94 0.23
C GLY A 106 -6.13 7.10 1.73
N ASN A 107 -4.86 7.16 2.16
CA ASN A 107 -4.41 7.27 3.56
C ASN A 107 -4.85 6.05 4.39
N ASP A 108 -4.80 4.85 3.79
CA ASP A 108 -5.23 3.61 4.42
C ASP A 108 -4.31 3.21 5.59
N LEU A 109 -2.99 3.44 5.50
CA LEU A 109 -2.08 3.32 6.66
C LEU A 109 -2.46 4.30 7.77
N SER A 110 -2.83 5.54 7.41
CA SER A 110 -3.23 6.57 8.37
C SER A 110 -4.56 6.24 9.06
N ARG A 111 -5.49 5.59 8.35
CA ARG A 111 -6.74 5.06 8.91
C ARG A 111 -6.47 3.89 9.85
N SER A 112 -5.63 2.93 9.44
CA SER A 112 -5.32 1.73 10.22
C SER A 112 -4.71 2.02 11.59
N PHE A 113 -3.97 3.13 11.71
CA PHE A 113 -3.33 3.56 12.95
C PHE A 113 -4.00 4.81 13.57
N GLY A 114 -5.31 5.01 13.39
CA GLY A 114 -6.08 6.04 14.12
C GLY A 114 -5.81 7.51 13.76
N TRP A 115 -4.88 7.79 12.85
CA TRP A 115 -4.53 9.14 12.36
C TRP A 115 -5.58 9.74 11.42
N GLY A 116 -6.41 8.89 10.80
CA GLY A 116 -7.61 9.28 10.06
C GLY A 116 -7.42 9.43 8.55
N GLY A 117 -8.50 9.83 7.86
CA GLY A 117 -8.54 9.81 6.40
C GLY A 117 -8.01 11.06 5.68
N SER A 118 -7.91 12.19 6.37
CA SER A 118 -7.52 13.50 5.79
C SER A 118 -7.20 14.52 6.89
N PHE A 119 -6.25 15.42 6.63
CA PHE A 119 -5.88 16.44 7.61
C PHE A 119 -6.91 17.59 7.71
N PRO A 120 -7.34 18.04 8.92
CA PRO A 120 -8.36 19.07 9.06
C PRO A 120 -7.93 20.48 8.63
N PHE A 121 -8.86 21.23 8.01
CA PHE A 121 -8.66 22.63 7.58
C PHE A 121 -8.23 23.60 8.69
N ASN A 122 -8.62 23.37 9.96
CA ASN A 122 -8.14 24.16 11.10
C ASN A 122 -6.73 23.69 11.52
N TRP A 123 -5.77 23.94 10.62
CA TRP A 123 -4.43 23.37 10.64
C TRP A 123 -3.65 23.67 11.92
N LYS A 124 -3.73 24.90 12.48
CA LYS A 124 -3.03 25.25 13.72
C LYS A 124 -3.45 24.37 14.90
N SER A 125 -4.76 24.15 15.07
CA SER A 125 -5.27 23.30 16.14
C SER A 125 -5.02 21.81 15.85
N ALA A 126 -5.07 21.40 14.58
CA ALA A 126 -4.83 20.04 14.15
C ALA A 126 -3.37 19.64 14.38
N ILE A 127 -2.39 20.45 13.94
CA ILE A 127 -0.96 20.20 14.14
C ILE A 127 -0.66 20.07 15.63
N LYS A 128 -1.20 20.93 16.51
CA LYS A 128 -0.97 20.81 17.95
C LYS A 128 -1.47 19.46 18.50
N ARG A 129 -2.68 19.02 18.14
CA ARG A 129 -3.22 17.71 18.56
C ARG A 129 -2.43 16.54 17.97
N THR A 130 -2.01 16.63 16.71
CA THR A 130 -1.20 15.60 16.06
C THR A 130 0.18 15.47 16.70
N LEU A 131 0.86 16.58 17.01
CA LEU A 131 2.15 16.54 17.68
C LEU A 131 2.02 15.99 19.11
N ASP A 132 0.99 16.39 19.85
CA ASP A 132 0.70 15.85 21.19
C ASP A 132 0.43 14.34 21.17
N ARG A 133 -0.42 13.87 20.25
CA ARG A 133 -0.64 12.44 19.95
C ARG A 133 0.65 11.73 19.52
N ALA A 134 1.51 12.38 18.72
CA ALA A 134 2.77 11.79 18.28
C ALA A 134 3.79 11.67 19.43
N THR A 135 3.84 12.65 20.33
CA THR A 135 4.71 12.61 21.51
C THR A 135 4.26 11.57 22.53
N ASN A 136 2.94 11.51 22.81
CA ASN A 136 2.40 10.75 23.94
C ASN A 136 1.77 9.39 23.57
N GLY A 137 1.40 9.17 22.31
CA GLY A 137 0.69 7.97 21.85
C GLY A 137 1.45 6.67 22.10
N SER A 138 0.73 5.56 22.21
CA SER A 138 1.32 4.23 22.36
C SER A 138 2.05 3.79 21.09
N VAL A 139 2.95 2.81 21.24
CA VAL A 139 3.66 2.21 20.11
C VAL A 139 2.94 0.92 19.71
N CYS A 140 2.67 0.78 18.42
CA CYS A 140 2.08 -0.40 17.80
C CYS A 140 2.98 -0.92 16.67
N ARG A 141 2.69 -2.12 16.16
CA ARG A 141 3.48 -2.79 15.13
C ARG A 141 2.79 -2.73 13.78
N LEU A 142 3.58 -2.95 12.74
CA LEU A 142 3.15 -3.04 11.35
C LEU A 142 4.02 -4.07 10.65
N ASP A 143 3.42 -5.12 10.12
CA ASP A 143 4.11 -6.08 9.26
C ASP A 143 4.51 -5.44 7.94
N SER A 144 5.67 -5.87 7.46
CA SER A 144 6.29 -5.44 6.22
C SER A 144 6.47 -6.69 5.36
N TRP A 145 6.10 -6.64 4.09
CA TRP A 145 6.04 -7.82 3.24
C TRP A 145 7.00 -7.70 2.06
N ASN A 146 7.98 -8.62 2.02
CA ASN A 146 8.95 -8.71 0.93
C ASN A 146 8.28 -9.32 -0.29
N VAL A 147 8.56 -8.77 -1.48
CA VAL A 147 8.10 -9.25 -2.77
C VAL A 147 9.32 -9.56 -3.62
N LEU A 148 9.58 -10.85 -3.84
CA LEU A 148 10.61 -11.31 -4.77
C LEU A 148 9.94 -11.68 -6.11
N VAL A 149 10.19 -10.89 -7.14
CA VAL A 149 9.85 -11.20 -8.53
C VAL A 149 11.03 -11.94 -9.15
N SER A 150 10.77 -13.10 -9.75
CA SER A 150 11.77 -13.88 -10.50
C SER A 150 11.23 -14.19 -11.89
N MET A 151 11.92 -13.72 -12.93
CA MET A 151 11.47 -13.84 -14.32
C MET A 151 12.62 -14.26 -15.26
N PRO A 152 12.34 -14.87 -16.42
CA PRO A 152 13.36 -15.19 -17.42
C PRO A 152 14.10 -13.92 -17.87
N ALA A 153 15.43 -14.00 -17.96
CA ALA A 153 16.26 -12.87 -18.38
C ALA A 153 16.03 -12.50 -19.86
N GLY A 154 16.42 -11.27 -20.24
CA GLY A 154 16.38 -10.78 -21.63
C GLY A 154 15.21 -9.85 -21.97
N LYS A 155 14.34 -9.55 -21.00
CA LYS A 155 13.42 -8.39 -21.04
C LYS A 155 13.68 -7.53 -19.82
N GLU A 156 13.87 -6.23 -20.02
CA GLU A 156 13.95 -5.28 -18.91
C GLU A 156 12.57 -5.05 -18.30
N LEU A 157 12.51 -4.94 -16.98
CA LEU A 157 11.32 -4.56 -16.23
C LEU A 157 11.32 -3.04 -16.01
N ASP A 158 10.26 -2.35 -16.46
CA ASP A 158 9.94 -0.98 -16.05
C ASP A 158 9.43 -1.01 -14.59
N ALA A 159 10.37 -1.14 -13.67
CA ALA A 159 10.12 -1.42 -12.26
C ALA A 159 9.73 -0.14 -11.48
N PRO A 160 8.75 -0.23 -10.55
CA PRO A 160 8.40 0.91 -9.69
C PRO A 160 9.53 1.22 -8.71
N TYR A 161 9.57 2.43 -8.13
CA TYR A 161 10.67 2.87 -7.25
C TYR A 161 10.90 1.95 -6.04
N SER A 162 9.81 1.36 -5.54
CA SER A 162 9.82 0.44 -4.40
C SER A 162 10.28 -0.99 -4.76
N LEU A 163 10.56 -1.29 -6.03
CA LEU A 163 11.09 -2.58 -6.53
C LEU A 163 12.47 -2.38 -7.19
N LYS A 164 13.48 -3.17 -6.81
CA LYS A 164 14.88 -2.98 -7.26
C LYS A 164 15.48 -4.29 -7.77
N PRO A 165 16.37 -4.28 -8.78
CA PRO A 165 17.11 -5.47 -9.18
C PRO A 165 17.86 -6.08 -7.99
N THR A 166 17.88 -7.41 -7.90
CA THR A 166 18.63 -8.16 -6.89
C THR A 166 19.32 -9.37 -7.51
N GLU A 167 20.48 -9.75 -6.95
CA GLU A 167 21.19 -10.98 -7.32
C GLU A 167 20.66 -12.20 -6.52
N ALA A 168 19.86 -11.97 -5.48
CA ALA A 168 19.35 -13.01 -4.59
C ALA A 168 18.10 -13.73 -5.16
N CYS A 169 18.31 -14.77 -5.97
CA CYS A 169 17.25 -15.61 -6.55
C CYS A 169 16.97 -16.91 -5.77
N SER A 170 16.71 -16.83 -4.45
CA SER A 170 16.45 -18.01 -3.60
C SER A 170 14.96 -18.35 -3.46
N LEU A 171 14.35 -18.78 -4.56
CA LEU A 171 13.00 -19.36 -4.54
C LEU A 171 12.93 -20.60 -3.62
N ASP A 172 11.92 -20.67 -2.77
CA ASP A 172 11.63 -21.83 -1.91
C ASP A 172 11.45 -23.11 -2.76
N GLN A 173 12.35 -24.09 -2.60
CA GLN A 173 12.41 -25.30 -3.41
C GLN A 173 11.29 -26.31 -3.10
N GLY A 174 10.46 -26.07 -2.08
CA GLY A 174 9.35 -26.95 -1.67
C GLY A 174 8.12 -26.96 -2.59
N LEU A 175 8.29 -26.71 -3.89
CA LEU A 175 7.25 -26.77 -4.93
C LEU A 175 7.89 -27.21 -6.25
N GLU A 176 7.36 -28.28 -6.86
CA GLU A 176 7.72 -28.69 -8.20
C GLU A 176 7.23 -27.64 -9.22
N VAL A 177 8.15 -27.16 -10.06
CA VAL A 177 7.81 -26.27 -11.19
C VAL A 177 7.46 -27.15 -12.39
N GLU A 178 6.27 -26.95 -12.96
CA GLU A 178 5.88 -27.59 -14.23
C GLU A 178 6.77 -27.07 -15.38
N GLY A 179 7.70 -27.90 -15.85
CA GLY A 179 8.58 -27.58 -16.99
C GLY A 179 9.94 -27.01 -16.59
N GLU A 180 10.74 -26.67 -17.60
CA GLU A 180 12.15 -26.32 -17.42
C GLU A 180 12.34 -24.94 -16.76
N LEU A 181 13.41 -24.81 -15.98
CA LEU A 181 13.85 -23.53 -15.41
C LEU A 181 14.76 -22.82 -16.43
N PRO A 182 14.60 -21.50 -16.65
CA PRO A 182 15.45 -20.77 -17.59
C PRO A 182 16.89 -20.66 -17.06
N GLU A 183 17.89 -20.86 -17.93
CA GLU A 183 19.32 -20.79 -17.59
C GLU A 183 19.73 -19.48 -16.91
N LYS A 184 18.99 -18.40 -17.16
CA LYS A 184 19.22 -17.06 -16.62
C LYS A 184 17.91 -16.45 -16.13
N VAL A 185 17.90 -16.04 -14.87
CA VAL A 185 16.78 -15.38 -14.19
C VAL A 185 17.19 -13.93 -13.90
N SER A 186 16.27 -13.00 -14.11
CA SER A 186 16.33 -11.64 -13.57
C SER A 186 15.43 -11.57 -12.34
N CYS A 187 16.01 -11.20 -11.19
CA CYS A 187 15.29 -11.05 -9.93
C CYS A 187 15.15 -9.58 -9.54
N TYR A 188 14.00 -9.24 -8.96
CA TYR A 188 13.71 -7.92 -8.42
C TYR A 188 13.04 -8.06 -7.04
N GLU A 189 13.47 -7.25 -6.08
CA GLU A 189 13.02 -7.29 -4.68
C GLU A 189 12.46 -5.93 -4.25
N GLY A 190 11.40 -5.95 -3.45
CA GLY A 190 10.75 -4.76 -2.89
C GLY A 190 9.95 -5.08 -1.63
N VAL A 191 9.54 -4.05 -0.89
CA VAL A 191 8.77 -4.21 0.36
C VAL A 191 7.52 -3.34 0.32
N PHE A 192 6.37 -3.92 0.67
CA PHE A 192 5.10 -3.20 0.83
C PHE A 192 4.56 -3.30 2.26
N TYR A 193 3.65 -2.40 2.61
CA TYR A 193 3.08 -2.21 3.95
C TYR A 193 1.54 -2.20 3.94
N ASN A 194 0.91 -1.94 2.80
CA ASN A 194 -0.54 -1.93 2.65
C ASN A 194 -1.00 -3.15 1.81
N TYR A 195 -0.73 -3.18 0.51
CA TYR A 195 -1.20 -4.29 -0.34
C TYR A 195 -0.33 -4.52 -1.58
N TYR A 196 -0.34 -5.78 -2.05
CA TYR A 196 0.04 -6.18 -3.41
C TYR A 196 -1.21 -6.58 -4.20
N SER A 197 -1.25 -6.35 -5.51
CA SER A 197 -2.32 -6.91 -6.35
C SER A 197 -1.88 -7.16 -7.79
N VAL A 198 -2.62 -8.05 -8.46
CA VAL A 198 -2.39 -8.45 -9.86
C VAL A 198 -3.70 -8.46 -10.66
N GLY A 199 -3.60 -8.12 -11.94
CA GLY A 199 -4.70 -8.13 -12.90
C GLY A 199 -5.39 -6.77 -13.05
N MET A 200 -6.71 -6.79 -13.20
CA MET A 200 -7.53 -5.62 -13.54
C MET A 200 -7.47 -4.46 -12.50
N ASP A 201 -7.20 -4.73 -11.22
CA ASP A 201 -6.98 -3.70 -10.20
C ASP A 201 -5.70 -2.90 -10.49
N ALA A 202 -4.58 -3.61 -10.64
CA ALA A 202 -3.31 -3.05 -11.09
C ALA A 202 -3.40 -2.35 -12.46
N GLN A 203 -4.24 -2.85 -13.38
CA GLN A 203 -4.48 -2.23 -14.69
C GLN A 203 -5.17 -0.86 -14.57
N VAL A 204 -6.13 -0.71 -13.65
CA VAL A 204 -6.76 0.58 -13.34
C VAL A 204 -5.75 1.53 -12.69
N ALA A 205 -4.96 1.05 -11.73
CA ALA A 205 -3.90 1.82 -11.11
C ALA A 205 -2.84 2.29 -12.13
N TYR A 206 -2.40 1.42 -13.04
CA TYR A 206 -1.46 1.76 -14.12
C TYR A 206 -2.03 2.86 -15.04
N GLY A 207 -3.29 2.73 -15.46
CA GLY A 207 -3.97 3.74 -16.28
C GLY A 207 -4.09 5.11 -15.59
N PHE A 208 -4.41 5.10 -14.29
CA PHE A 208 -4.42 6.32 -13.46
C PHE A 208 -3.01 6.92 -13.30
N HIS A 209 -2.00 6.09 -13.01
CA HIS A 209 -0.62 6.51 -12.81
C HIS A 209 -0.02 7.15 -14.06
N HIS A 210 -0.24 6.54 -15.23
CA HIS A 210 0.18 7.07 -16.51
C HIS A 210 -0.45 8.44 -16.80
N LEU A 211 -1.78 8.57 -16.62
CA LEU A 211 -2.46 9.86 -16.81
C LEU A 211 -1.99 10.93 -15.81
N ARG A 212 -1.71 10.56 -14.56
CA ARG A 212 -1.16 11.48 -13.55
C ARG A 212 0.20 12.04 -14.00
N ASN A 213 1.02 11.22 -14.65
CA ASN A 213 2.35 11.62 -15.10
C ASN A 213 2.29 12.43 -16.41
N GLU A 214 1.42 12.07 -17.37
CA GLU A 214 1.19 12.86 -18.58
C GLU A 214 0.51 14.21 -18.31
N LYS A 215 -0.48 14.24 -17.40
CA LYS A 215 -1.42 15.35 -17.20
C LYS A 215 -1.63 15.64 -15.71
N PRO A 216 -0.57 16.02 -14.97
CA PRO A 216 -0.63 16.24 -13.52
C PRO A 216 -1.63 17.34 -13.11
N TYR A 217 -1.99 18.25 -14.01
CA TYR A 217 -3.04 19.26 -13.79
C TYR A 217 -4.45 18.67 -13.61
N LEU A 218 -4.73 17.47 -14.13
CA LEU A 218 -5.98 16.76 -13.88
C LEU A 218 -5.97 16.07 -12.50
N ALA A 219 -4.81 15.61 -12.06
CA ALA A 219 -4.60 14.86 -10.81
C ALA A 219 -4.35 15.77 -9.58
N GLN A 220 -4.89 16.99 -9.59
CA GLN A 220 -4.73 17.94 -8.49
C GLN A 220 -5.77 17.72 -7.40
N GLY A 221 -5.33 17.10 -6.30
CA GLY A 221 -6.08 16.94 -5.06
C GLY A 221 -6.86 15.61 -4.93
N PRO A 222 -7.20 15.17 -3.69
CA PRO A 222 -7.78 13.86 -3.44
C PRO A 222 -9.10 13.57 -4.17
N ILE A 223 -9.98 14.57 -4.30
CA ILE A 223 -11.29 14.39 -4.95
C ILE A 223 -11.11 14.13 -6.45
N SER A 224 -10.25 14.92 -7.11
CA SER A 224 -9.89 14.76 -8.53
C SER A 224 -9.26 13.40 -8.79
N ASN A 225 -8.35 12.96 -7.93
CA ASN A 225 -7.71 11.65 -8.02
C ASN A 225 -8.72 10.50 -7.91
N LYS A 226 -9.63 10.55 -6.92
CA LYS A 226 -10.71 9.56 -6.77
C LYS A 226 -11.63 9.53 -8.00
N LEU A 227 -12.05 10.69 -8.51
CA LEU A 227 -12.87 10.81 -9.72
C LEU A 227 -12.20 10.18 -10.95
N ILE A 228 -10.92 10.45 -11.18
CA ILE A 228 -10.18 9.89 -12.32
C ILE A 228 -10.01 8.38 -12.16
N TYR A 229 -9.60 7.89 -10.98
CA TYR A 229 -9.46 6.46 -10.69
C TYR A 229 -10.79 5.70 -10.91
N SER A 230 -11.91 6.28 -10.43
CA SER A 230 -13.27 5.81 -10.70
C SER A 230 -13.57 5.77 -12.20
N GLY A 231 -13.15 6.77 -12.97
CA GLY A 231 -13.29 6.81 -14.43
C GLY A 231 -12.55 5.68 -15.15
N TYR A 232 -11.33 5.33 -14.73
CA TYR A 232 -10.62 4.15 -15.24
C TYR A 232 -11.31 2.85 -14.83
N SER A 233 -11.82 2.76 -13.60
CA SER A 233 -12.61 1.62 -13.12
C SER A 233 -13.89 1.42 -13.95
N CYS A 234 -14.58 2.49 -14.33
CA CYS A 234 -15.74 2.44 -15.23
C CYS A 234 -15.38 1.96 -16.64
N LYS A 235 -14.20 2.32 -17.16
CA LYS A 235 -13.69 1.90 -18.48
C LYS A 235 -13.27 0.43 -18.53
N GLN A 236 -12.68 -0.10 -17.46
CA GLN A 236 -12.32 -1.52 -17.35
C GLN A 236 -13.45 -2.40 -16.78
N GLY A 237 -14.52 -1.78 -16.30
CA GLY A 237 -15.70 -2.40 -15.71
C GLY A 237 -16.96 -2.29 -16.59
N TRP A 238 -18.10 -2.48 -15.93
CA TRP A 238 -19.43 -2.78 -16.51
C TRP A 238 -19.94 -1.84 -17.61
N PHE A 239 -19.50 -0.57 -17.64
CA PHE A 239 -20.14 0.45 -18.48
C PHE A 239 -19.49 0.68 -19.85
N PHE A 240 -18.18 0.42 -20.02
CA PHE A 240 -17.47 0.85 -21.24
C PHE A 240 -16.38 -0.11 -21.76
N THR A 241 -16.26 -1.35 -21.24
CA THR A 241 -15.33 -2.32 -21.85
C THR A 241 -15.67 -2.59 -23.32
N PRO A 242 -14.72 -2.44 -24.26
CA PRO A 242 -14.93 -2.80 -25.66
C PRO A 242 -15.31 -4.27 -25.84
N CYS A 243 -15.98 -4.56 -26.96
CA CYS A 243 -16.29 -5.93 -27.40
C CYS A 243 -15.06 -6.61 -28.04
N THR A 244 -13.91 -6.59 -27.35
CA THR A 244 -12.77 -7.43 -27.71
C THR A 244 -13.06 -8.90 -27.39
N ALA A 245 -12.61 -9.76 -28.30
CA ALA A 245 -13.03 -11.16 -28.40
C ALA A 245 -12.72 -12.01 -27.17
N ASP A 246 -13.53 -13.07 -27.03
CA ASP A 246 -13.49 -14.14 -26.04
C ASP A 246 -13.55 -13.73 -24.54
N PRO A 247 -14.68 -13.96 -23.86
CA PRO A 247 -14.79 -13.81 -22.40
C PRO A 247 -13.88 -14.73 -21.59
N SER A 248 -13.49 -15.91 -22.11
CA SER A 248 -12.64 -16.87 -21.41
C SER A 248 -11.22 -16.35 -21.19
N LEU A 249 -10.73 -15.50 -22.11
CA LEU A 249 -9.43 -14.83 -22.02
C LEU A 249 -9.42 -13.65 -21.03
N ARG A 250 -10.49 -13.41 -20.27
CA ARG A 250 -10.59 -12.28 -19.31
C ARG A 250 -10.28 -12.65 -17.85
N GLY A 251 -10.23 -13.93 -17.50
CA GLY A 251 -10.04 -14.43 -16.13
C GLY A 251 -8.59 -14.77 -15.81
N LEU A 252 -8.14 -14.46 -14.58
CA LEU A 252 -6.75 -14.74 -14.15
C LEU A 252 -6.39 -16.23 -14.13
N LYS A 253 -7.39 -17.12 -13.98
CA LYS A 253 -7.22 -18.59 -13.91
C LYS A 253 -6.32 -19.17 -15.03
N ASN A 254 -6.33 -18.56 -16.22
CA ASN A 254 -5.62 -19.10 -17.38
C ASN A 254 -4.12 -18.74 -17.41
N ILE A 255 -3.70 -17.74 -16.63
CA ILE A 255 -2.31 -17.23 -16.61
C ILE A 255 -1.64 -17.31 -15.23
N LEU A 256 -2.40 -17.62 -14.19
CA LEU A 256 -1.98 -17.52 -12.79
C LEU A 256 -2.36 -18.77 -12.00
N LYS A 257 -1.39 -19.36 -11.30
CA LYS A 257 -1.63 -20.27 -10.18
C LYS A 257 -1.29 -19.55 -8.87
N LEU A 258 -2.17 -19.65 -7.88
CA LEU A 258 -1.97 -19.11 -6.54
C LEU A 258 -1.61 -20.26 -5.60
N HIS A 259 -0.45 -20.16 -4.94
CA HIS A 259 -0.04 -21.04 -3.85
C HIS A 259 0.11 -20.23 -2.56
N VAL A 260 -0.25 -20.80 -1.42
CA VAL A 260 -0.18 -20.15 -0.11
C VAL A 260 0.46 -21.05 0.93
N LYS A 261 1.06 -20.46 1.97
CA LYS A 261 1.37 -21.15 3.23
C LYS A 261 0.46 -20.63 4.33
N LYS A 262 -0.19 -21.55 5.05
CA LYS A 262 -0.93 -21.25 6.28
C LYS A 262 0.04 -21.14 7.46
N VAL A 263 -0.40 -20.51 8.56
CA VAL A 263 0.40 -20.41 9.80
C VAL A 263 0.80 -21.81 10.26
N ASN A 264 2.06 -21.97 10.66
CA ASN A 264 2.66 -23.24 11.09
C ASN A 264 2.67 -24.38 10.04
N CYS A 265 2.37 -24.11 8.76
CA CYS A 265 2.48 -25.08 7.66
C CYS A 265 3.74 -24.85 6.83
N SER A 266 4.61 -25.86 6.74
CA SER A 266 5.80 -25.86 5.89
C SER A 266 5.50 -26.14 4.41
N GLN A 267 4.37 -26.79 4.11
CA GLN A 267 3.91 -27.13 2.77
C GLN A 267 3.12 -25.98 2.12
N TRP A 268 3.21 -25.89 0.79
CA TRP A 268 2.43 -24.97 -0.03
C TRP A 268 1.08 -25.60 -0.42
N GLU A 269 -0.01 -24.83 -0.33
CA GLU A 269 -1.36 -25.22 -0.74
C GLU A 269 -1.79 -24.43 -1.99
N GLN A 270 -2.20 -25.12 -3.05
CA GLN A 270 -2.71 -24.46 -4.26
C GLN A 270 -4.18 -24.02 -4.06
N ILE A 271 -4.45 -22.73 -4.23
CA ILE A 271 -5.79 -22.15 -4.12
C ILE A 271 -6.42 -22.03 -5.52
N PRO A 272 -7.54 -22.72 -5.81
CA PRO A 272 -8.16 -22.69 -7.13
C PRO A 272 -8.84 -21.35 -7.39
N ILE A 273 -8.33 -20.60 -8.37
CA ILE A 273 -8.88 -19.30 -8.79
C ILE A 273 -10.16 -19.51 -9.61
N PRO A 274 -11.33 -18.97 -9.19
CA PRO A 274 -12.55 -19.03 -10.00
C PRO A 274 -12.40 -18.26 -11.31
N SER A 275 -12.89 -18.81 -12.42
CA SER A 275 -12.77 -18.20 -13.77
C SER A 275 -13.33 -16.78 -13.89
N SER A 276 -14.27 -16.39 -13.02
CA SER A 276 -14.83 -15.04 -12.94
C SER A 276 -13.88 -13.98 -12.33
N VAL A 277 -12.76 -14.38 -11.72
CA VAL A 277 -11.84 -13.45 -11.03
C VAL A 277 -10.91 -12.77 -12.04
N ARG A 278 -10.93 -11.44 -12.04
CA ARG A 278 -10.16 -10.56 -12.93
C ARG A 278 -9.02 -9.82 -12.24
N ALA A 279 -9.03 -9.75 -10.90
CA ALA A 279 -7.91 -9.27 -10.10
C ALA A 279 -7.83 -10.05 -8.78
N ILE A 280 -6.61 -10.21 -8.24
CA ILE A 280 -6.38 -10.72 -6.88
C ILE A 280 -5.59 -9.67 -6.12
N VAL A 281 -6.01 -9.40 -4.89
CA VAL A 281 -5.33 -8.52 -3.94
C VAL A 281 -4.84 -9.38 -2.77
N ALA A 282 -3.65 -9.10 -2.26
CA ALA A 282 -3.13 -9.59 -0.99
C ALA A 282 -2.86 -8.36 -0.10
N LEU A 283 -3.57 -8.26 1.03
CA LEU A 283 -3.70 -7.05 1.83
C LEU A 283 -3.22 -7.31 3.26
N ASN A 284 -2.45 -6.38 3.82
CA ASN A 284 -1.87 -6.42 5.17
C ASN A 284 -2.67 -5.59 6.20
N LEU A 285 -3.64 -4.80 5.73
CA LEU A 285 -4.42 -3.90 6.58
C LEU A 285 -5.88 -4.35 6.62
N HIS A 286 -6.53 -4.20 7.79
CA HIS A 286 -7.96 -4.46 7.92
C HIS A 286 -8.87 -3.60 7.01
N ASN A 287 -8.31 -2.59 6.33
CA ASN A 287 -9.02 -1.73 5.38
C ASN A 287 -8.18 -1.45 4.11
N TYR A 288 -8.88 -1.16 3.00
CA TYR A 288 -8.34 -0.90 1.67
C TYR A 288 -9.18 0.15 0.94
N GLY A 289 -8.58 0.97 0.09
CA GLY A 289 -9.29 1.82 -0.86
C GLY A 289 -10.03 2.99 -0.20
N SER A 290 -9.33 3.75 0.64
CA SER A 290 -9.89 4.81 1.51
C SER A 290 -10.74 4.31 2.68
N GLY A 291 -10.31 3.27 3.39
CA GLY A 291 -10.99 2.80 4.60
C GLY A 291 -12.23 1.94 4.34
N ARG A 292 -12.19 1.01 3.37
CA ARG A 292 -13.25 0.01 3.16
C ARG A 292 -12.78 -1.37 3.60
N HIS A 293 -13.68 -2.19 4.14
CA HIS A 293 -13.41 -3.59 4.48
C HIS A 293 -13.90 -4.47 3.31
N PRO A 294 -13.01 -5.09 2.49
CA PRO A 294 -13.42 -5.74 1.24
C PRO A 294 -14.35 -6.95 1.43
N TRP A 295 -14.18 -7.68 2.53
CA TRP A 295 -15.00 -8.82 2.95
C TRP A 295 -16.12 -8.45 3.95
N GLY A 296 -16.16 -7.19 4.41
CA GLY A 296 -17.08 -6.73 5.47
C GLY A 296 -16.84 -7.43 6.81
N SER A 297 -17.86 -7.44 7.67
CA SER A 297 -17.85 -8.26 8.89
C SER A 297 -18.19 -9.71 8.53
N LEU A 298 -17.21 -10.60 8.57
CA LEU A 298 -17.46 -12.03 8.45
C LEU A 298 -18.28 -12.51 9.66
N LYS A 299 -19.09 -13.54 9.44
CA LYS A 299 -19.85 -14.18 10.51
C LYS A 299 -18.91 -15.03 11.40
N PRO A 300 -19.05 -15.01 12.75
CA PRO A 300 -18.21 -15.82 13.64
C PRO A 300 -18.21 -17.31 13.28
N GLU A 301 -19.37 -17.88 12.95
CA GLU A 301 -19.50 -19.31 12.61
C GLU A 301 -18.86 -19.65 11.25
N TYR A 302 -18.68 -18.65 10.38
CA TYR A 302 -17.93 -18.80 9.12
C TYR A 302 -16.42 -18.70 9.35
N MET A 303 -15.98 -17.80 10.25
CA MET A 303 -14.57 -17.66 10.62
C MET A 303 -14.08 -18.92 11.33
N GLU A 304 -14.79 -19.39 12.35
CA GLU A 304 -14.49 -20.64 13.07
C GLU A 304 -14.42 -21.84 12.12
N LYS A 305 -15.45 -22.03 11.27
CA LYS A 305 -15.49 -23.11 10.26
C LYS A 305 -14.35 -23.06 9.24
N LYS A 306 -13.65 -21.94 9.12
CA LYS A 306 -12.52 -21.74 8.20
C LYS A 306 -11.16 -21.64 8.89
N GLY A 307 -11.12 -21.53 10.22
CA GLY A 307 -9.91 -21.20 10.96
C GLY A 307 -9.38 -19.79 10.65
N PHE A 308 -10.27 -18.84 10.32
CA PHE A 308 -9.91 -17.45 10.09
C PHE A 308 -9.93 -16.64 11.38
N VAL A 309 -9.01 -15.69 11.50
CA VAL A 309 -8.89 -14.73 12.61
C VAL A 309 -9.37 -13.33 12.16
N GLU A 310 -9.54 -12.41 13.10
CA GLU A 310 -9.71 -10.99 12.75
C GLU A 310 -8.39 -10.46 12.15
N ALA A 311 -8.50 -9.64 11.11
CA ALA A 311 -7.33 -9.15 10.37
C ALA A 311 -6.65 -7.99 11.12
N HIS A 312 -5.39 -8.16 11.50
CA HIS A 312 -4.59 -7.13 12.17
C HIS A 312 -3.32 -6.81 11.36
N ALA A 313 -2.80 -5.60 11.51
CA ALA A 313 -1.63 -5.14 10.75
C ALA A 313 -0.29 -5.73 11.25
N ASP A 314 -0.33 -6.63 12.24
CA ASP A 314 0.83 -7.19 12.94
C ASP A 314 0.70 -8.69 13.33
N ASP A 315 -0.32 -9.39 12.84
CA ASP A 315 -0.59 -10.81 13.13
C ASP A 315 0.28 -11.81 12.34
N GLY A 316 0.91 -11.36 11.24
CA GLY A 316 1.70 -12.19 10.32
C GLY A 316 0.94 -12.84 9.18
N LEU A 317 -0.23 -12.30 8.82
CA LEU A 317 -1.07 -12.77 7.72
C LEU A 317 -1.22 -11.74 6.59
N LEU A 318 -1.61 -12.25 5.42
CA LEU A 318 -2.14 -11.46 4.31
C LEU A 318 -3.53 -11.96 3.95
N GLU A 319 -4.46 -11.02 3.84
CA GLU A 319 -5.83 -11.26 3.39
C GLU A 319 -5.87 -11.26 1.87
N ILE A 320 -5.98 -12.46 1.30
CA ILE A 320 -6.03 -12.69 -0.14
C ILE A 320 -7.48 -12.71 -0.60
N PHE A 321 -7.87 -11.81 -1.49
CA PHE A 321 -9.24 -11.77 -2.03
C PHE A 321 -9.35 -11.59 -3.55
N GLY A 322 -10.33 -12.30 -4.14
CA GLY A 322 -10.59 -12.34 -5.58
C GLY A 322 -11.69 -11.40 -6.04
N LEU A 323 -11.36 -10.48 -6.96
CA LEU A 323 -12.22 -9.42 -7.49
C LEU A 323 -12.74 -9.74 -8.91
N LYS A 324 -14.07 -9.63 -9.13
CA LYS A 324 -14.74 -9.96 -10.41
C LYS A 324 -14.81 -8.83 -11.45
N HIS A 325 -15.03 -7.58 -11.04
CA HIS A 325 -15.30 -6.44 -11.95
C HIS A 325 -14.60 -5.16 -11.46
N GLY A 326 -14.71 -4.03 -12.18
CA GLY A 326 -14.11 -2.75 -11.78
C GLY A 326 -14.80 -2.11 -10.55
N TRP A 327 -14.52 -2.63 -9.35
CA TRP A 327 -15.25 -2.31 -8.11
C TRP A 327 -15.18 -0.84 -7.69
N HIS A 328 -14.02 -0.19 -7.84
CA HIS A 328 -13.75 1.13 -7.25
C HIS A 328 -14.62 2.24 -7.83
N ALA A 329 -15.17 2.03 -9.04
CA ALA A 329 -16.23 2.86 -9.62
C ALA A 329 -17.43 3.02 -8.66
N SER A 330 -17.85 1.93 -8.01
CA SER A 330 -18.97 1.93 -7.07
C SER A 330 -18.61 2.63 -5.76
N PHE A 331 -17.38 2.46 -5.26
CA PHE A 331 -16.93 3.05 -3.99
C PHE A 331 -16.83 4.57 -4.05
N VAL A 332 -16.29 5.12 -5.15
CA VAL A 332 -16.17 6.57 -5.35
C VAL A 332 -17.55 7.20 -5.61
N MET A 333 -18.43 6.52 -6.37
CA MET A 333 -19.83 6.96 -6.52
C MET A 333 -20.54 7.08 -5.16
N VAL A 334 -20.40 6.10 -4.27
CA VAL A 334 -20.98 6.15 -2.91
C VAL A 334 -20.40 7.29 -2.07
N GLU A 335 -19.09 7.54 -2.15
CA GLU A 335 -18.44 8.65 -1.43
C GLU A 335 -18.91 10.03 -1.95
N LEU A 336 -19.04 10.20 -3.27
CA LEU A 336 -19.54 11.42 -3.91
C LEU A 336 -21.03 11.69 -3.63
N ILE A 337 -21.85 10.63 -3.54
CA ILE A 337 -23.26 10.74 -3.14
C ILE A 337 -23.34 11.17 -1.67
N SER A 338 -22.54 10.57 -0.78
CA SER A 338 -22.45 10.97 0.63
C SER A 338 -21.97 12.42 0.80
N ALA A 339 -21.07 12.90 -0.05
CA ALA A 339 -20.58 14.28 -0.06
C ALA A 339 -21.59 15.30 -0.62
N LYS A 340 -22.69 14.85 -1.26
CA LYS A 340 -23.73 15.71 -1.86
C LYS A 340 -25.00 15.86 -1.02
N HIS A 341 -24.95 15.57 0.29
CA HIS A 341 -26.04 15.85 1.23
C HIS A 341 -26.19 17.36 1.55
N LEU A 342 -26.58 18.14 0.53
CA LEU A 342 -26.87 19.59 0.62
C LEU A 342 -28.35 19.93 0.42
N ALA A 343 -29.23 18.93 0.30
CA ALA A 343 -30.68 19.09 0.30
C ALA A 343 -31.36 17.90 0.97
N GLN A 344 -32.48 18.15 1.67
CA GLN A 344 -33.33 17.09 2.21
C GLN A 344 -34.22 16.50 1.10
N ALA A 345 -33.81 15.36 0.54
CA ALA A 345 -34.72 14.50 -0.22
C ALA A 345 -35.51 13.62 0.75
N VAL A 346 -36.84 13.74 0.76
CA VAL A 346 -37.71 12.96 1.64
C VAL A 346 -37.71 11.48 1.22
N SER A 347 -37.31 10.61 2.14
CA SER A 347 -37.46 9.15 2.10
C SER A 347 -37.10 8.42 0.80
N VAL A 348 -35.82 8.44 0.40
CA VAL A 348 -35.26 7.30 -0.36
C VAL A 348 -34.66 6.30 0.63
N ARG A 349 -35.44 5.28 1.02
CA ARG A 349 -35.00 4.21 1.93
C ARG A 349 -34.12 3.19 1.19
N MET A 350 -32.90 3.61 0.84
CA MET A 350 -31.85 2.70 0.37
C MET A 350 -31.38 1.82 1.53
N ASP A 351 -31.86 0.57 1.59
CA ASP A 351 -31.42 -0.40 2.59
C ASP A 351 -29.94 -0.73 2.40
N ARG A 352 -29.11 -0.24 3.32
CA ARG A 352 -27.63 -0.34 3.29
C ARG A 352 -27.11 -1.77 3.05
N TYR A 353 -27.87 -2.79 3.45
CA TYR A 353 -27.55 -4.20 3.31
C TYR A 353 -27.40 -4.69 1.86
N LYS A 354 -28.15 -4.16 0.88
CA LYS A 354 -28.12 -4.71 -0.49
C LYS A 354 -26.85 -4.36 -1.29
N VAL A 355 -26.26 -3.19 -1.07
CA VAL A 355 -24.97 -2.83 -1.72
C VAL A 355 -23.84 -3.72 -1.20
N GLN A 356 -23.87 -4.06 0.09
CA GLN A 356 -22.89 -4.94 0.71
C GLN A 356 -23.00 -6.39 0.22
N GLN A 357 -24.17 -6.83 -0.25
CA GLN A 357 -24.38 -8.17 -0.79
C GLN A 357 -23.82 -8.38 -2.22
N LEU A 358 -23.53 -7.30 -2.97
CA LEU A 358 -22.76 -7.43 -4.22
C LEU A 358 -21.26 -7.66 -3.97
N LEU A 359 -20.73 -7.34 -2.79
CA LEU A 359 -19.30 -7.44 -2.44
C LEU A 359 -18.84 -8.86 -2.10
N LEU A 360 -19.22 -9.84 -2.93
CA LEU A 360 -18.66 -11.19 -2.86
C LEU A 360 -17.24 -11.22 -3.44
N ALA A 361 -16.28 -10.88 -2.58
CA ALA A 361 -14.91 -11.39 -2.67
C ALA A 361 -14.99 -12.90 -2.95
N SER A 362 -14.66 -13.29 -4.19
CA SER A 362 -15.08 -14.59 -4.73
C SER A 362 -14.12 -15.73 -4.40
N CYS A 363 -13.03 -15.38 -3.74
CA CYS A 363 -12.18 -16.20 -2.89
C CYS A 363 -11.75 -15.29 -1.73
N TYR A 364 -11.62 -15.82 -0.52
CA TYR A 364 -11.00 -15.16 0.63
C TYR A 364 -10.21 -16.21 1.41
N VAL A 365 -8.93 -15.95 1.64
CA VAL A 365 -7.96 -16.84 2.30
C VAL A 365 -6.95 -15.98 3.06
N GLN A 366 -6.55 -16.39 4.27
CA GLN A 366 -5.43 -15.79 4.99
C GLN A 366 -4.16 -16.64 4.80
N ALA A 367 -3.00 -16.01 4.65
CA ALA A 367 -1.73 -16.71 4.40
C ALA A 367 -0.52 -16.02 5.05
N ALA A 368 0.44 -16.80 5.55
CA ALA A 368 1.73 -16.34 6.08
C ALA A 368 2.83 -16.22 5.00
N ALA A 369 2.62 -16.81 3.82
CA ALA A 369 3.40 -16.57 2.61
C ALA A 369 2.57 -16.88 1.36
N ILE A 370 2.90 -16.25 0.23
CA ILE A 370 2.20 -16.39 -1.06
C ILE A 370 3.23 -16.67 -2.15
N ARG A 371 2.93 -17.57 -3.09
CA ARG A 371 3.63 -17.67 -4.38
C ARG A 371 2.61 -17.63 -5.50
N PHE A 372 2.72 -16.59 -6.32
CA PHE A 372 2.07 -16.51 -7.61
C PHE A 372 3.00 -17.11 -8.68
N GLU A 373 2.48 -18.02 -9.50
CA GLU A 373 3.14 -18.54 -10.69
C GLU A 373 2.43 -18.02 -11.93
N PHE A 374 3.18 -17.41 -12.84
CA PHE A 374 2.69 -16.73 -14.03
C PHE A 374 3.17 -17.42 -15.31
N ARG A 375 2.22 -17.87 -16.14
CA ARG A 375 2.48 -18.43 -17.48
C ARG A 375 1.80 -17.56 -18.53
N GLY A 376 2.51 -17.17 -19.58
CA GLY A 376 1.99 -16.22 -20.57
C GLY A 376 0.79 -16.77 -21.35
N GLY A 377 0.89 -17.99 -21.87
CA GLY A 377 -0.11 -18.50 -22.82
C GLY A 377 -0.16 -17.57 -24.03
N ASP A 378 -1.24 -16.80 -24.21
CA ASP A 378 -1.32 -15.73 -25.23
C ASP A 378 -1.12 -14.31 -24.67
N TRP A 379 -1.02 -14.16 -23.36
CA TRP A 379 -0.71 -12.89 -22.71
C TRP A 379 0.78 -12.60 -22.78
N LYS A 380 1.14 -11.40 -23.28
CA LYS A 380 2.53 -10.91 -23.35
C LYS A 380 2.97 -10.12 -22.12
N GLU A 381 1.99 -9.58 -21.39
CA GLU A 381 2.16 -8.72 -20.21
C GLU A 381 1.04 -9.03 -19.21
N ALA A 382 1.33 -8.91 -17.92
CA ALA A 382 0.35 -8.82 -16.83
C ALA A 382 0.51 -7.48 -16.10
N PHE A 383 -0.55 -6.98 -15.47
CA PHE A 383 -0.48 -5.76 -14.64
C PHE A 383 -0.32 -6.13 -13.17
N MET A 384 0.62 -5.49 -12.48
CA MET A 384 0.90 -5.65 -11.05
C MET A 384 0.98 -4.29 -10.37
N GLN A 385 0.72 -4.23 -9.06
CA GLN A 385 1.01 -3.05 -8.23
C GLN A 385 1.30 -3.46 -6.78
N MET A 386 2.04 -2.62 -6.07
CA MET A 386 2.15 -2.66 -4.62
C MET A 386 2.11 -1.25 -4.03
N ASP A 387 1.38 -1.05 -2.92
CA ASP A 387 1.17 0.24 -2.23
C ASP A 387 0.78 1.43 -3.14
N GLY A 388 0.17 1.15 -4.29
CA GLY A 388 -0.23 2.14 -5.29
C GLY A 388 0.84 2.51 -6.33
N GLU A 389 1.98 1.81 -6.38
CA GLU A 389 2.96 1.87 -7.47
C GLU A 389 2.73 0.69 -8.46
N PRO A 390 2.22 0.96 -9.68
CA PRO A 390 1.86 -0.08 -10.66
C PRO A 390 2.93 -0.26 -11.74
N TRP A 391 3.06 -1.48 -12.26
CA TRP A 391 3.91 -1.82 -13.40
C TRP A 391 3.30 -2.87 -14.33
N LYS A 392 3.97 -3.06 -15.46
CA LYS A 392 3.73 -4.16 -16.41
C LYS A 392 4.75 -5.26 -16.18
N GLN A 393 4.31 -6.43 -15.76
CA GLN A 393 5.15 -7.62 -15.72
C GLN A 393 5.19 -8.25 -17.13
N PRO A 394 6.35 -8.33 -17.80
CA PRO A 394 6.48 -9.08 -19.03
C PRO A 394 6.32 -10.58 -18.76
N MET A 395 5.61 -11.26 -19.66
CA MET A 395 5.37 -12.71 -19.59
C MET A 395 6.22 -13.45 -20.64
N ASN A 396 6.42 -14.75 -20.43
CA ASN A 396 6.99 -15.69 -21.42
C ASN A 396 5.97 -16.84 -21.65
N LYS A 397 5.99 -17.45 -22.84
CA LYS A 397 5.18 -18.63 -23.19
C LYS A 397 5.81 -19.94 -22.70
N GLU A 398 7.14 -20.02 -22.75
CA GLU A 398 7.91 -21.24 -22.45
C GLU A 398 8.17 -21.38 -20.94
N TYR A 399 8.66 -20.30 -20.33
CA TYR A 399 9.10 -20.29 -18.93
C TYR A 399 8.13 -19.51 -18.04
N SER A 400 7.92 -20.00 -16.81
CA SER A 400 7.13 -19.29 -15.80
C SER A 400 7.89 -18.09 -15.23
N SER A 401 7.15 -17.08 -14.80
CA SER A 401 7.64 -16.05 -13.87
C SER A 401 6.99 -16.25 -12.50
N PHE A 402 7.70 -15.94 -11.43
CA PHE A 402 7.23 -16.13 -10.06
C PHE A 402 7.18 -14.78 -9.33
N VAL A 403 6.20 -14.63 -8.46
CA VAL A 403 6.18 -13.56 -7.45
C VAL A 403 5.93 -14.21 -6.10
N GLU A 404 6.94 -14.14 -5.22
CA GLU A 404 6.91 -14.72 -3.89
C GLU A 404 6.82 -13.62 -2.84
N ILE A 405 5.84 -13.73 -1.94
CA ILE A 405 5.55 -12.76 -0.90
C ILE A 405 5.74 -13.42 0.48
N LYS A 406 6.58 -12.82 1.31
CA LYS A 406 6.97 -13.33 2.65
C LYS A 406 7.02 -12.18 3.66
N ARG A 407 6.61 -12.45 4.90
CA ARG A 407 6.75 -11.52 6.03
C ARG A 407 8.24 -11.20 6.25
N MET A 408 8.59 -9.94 6.41
CA MET A 408 9.94 -9.53 6.84
C MET A 408 10.21 -10.01 8.27
N PRO A 409 11.47 -10.30 8.64
CA PRO A 409 11.83 -10.72 9.99
C PRO A 409 11.73 -9.59 11.03
N PHE A 410 11.41 -8.36 10.61
CA PHE A 410 11.17 -7.22 11.48
C PHE A 410 9.86 -6.53 11.11
N GLN A 411 9.19 -6.03 12.13
CA GLN A 411 7.99 -5.21 12.01
C GLN A 411 8.39 -3.72 12.04
N SER A 412 7.76 -2.93 11.18
CA SER A 412 7.75 -1.48 11.28
C SER A 412 7.15 -1.03 12.61
N VAL A 413 7.68 0.09 13.13
CA VAL A 413 7.28 0.63 14.43
C VAL A 413 6.40 1.85 14.21
N MET A 414 5.14 1.76 14.60
CA MET A 414 4.13 2.80 14.38
C MET A 414 3.74 3.47 15.69
N ILE A 415 3.27 4.71 15.62
CA ILE A 415 2.62 5.39 16.75
C ILE A 415 1.11 5.22 16.57
N ASN A 416 0.40 4.69 17.56
CA ASN A 416 -1.05 4.69 17.53
C ASN A 416 -1.53 6.14 17.60
N GLY A 417 -2.41 6.50 16.68
CA GLY A 417 -2.99 7.82 16.61
C GLY A 417 -4.03 8.07 17.70
N GLU A 418 -4.85 7.08 18.08
CA GLU A 418 -6.12 7.29 18.82
C GLU A 418 -6.01 8.11 20.11
#